data_AF-A0A427A4I0-F1
#
_entry.id   AF-A0A427A4I0-F1
#
_cell.length_a   1.000
_cell.length_b   1.000
_cell.length_c   1.000
_cell.angle_alpha   90.00
_cell.angle_beta   90.00
_cell.angle_gamma   90.00
#
_symmetry.space_group_name_H-M   'P 1'
#
loop_
_entity.id
_entity.type
_entity.pdbx_description
1 polymer ?
#
loop_
_entity_poly.entity_id
_entity_poly.type
_entity_poly.pdbx_seq_one_letter_code
_entity_poly.pdbx_strand_id
1 'polypeptide(L)'
;MYLHTFSERCIIHRDVKSSNILLDHSMCGKVADLGFSKFAPQEEDSGASLEVRGTAGYLDPEYYSTQQLSSKSDVFSFGVVLLEIVTGREPLNIHRPRSEWSLVEWVRSLCCILVFSL
;
A
#
# COMPACT_ATOMS: atom_id res chain seq x y z
N MET A 1 10.75 -3.00 6.38
CA MET A 1 10.49 -4.44 6.56
C MET A 1 10.83 -4.85 8.01
N TYR A 2 10.20 -4.20 8.99
CA TYR A 2 10.37 -4.52 10.43
C TYR A 2 9.03 -4.93 11.03
N LEU A 3 7.95 -4.20 10.67
CA LEU A 3 6.59 -4.47 11.11
C LEU A 3 6.08 -5.89 10.78
N HIS A 4 6.52 -6.48 9.67
CA HIS A 4 6.02 -7.80 9.25
C HIS A 4 6.86 -8.99 9.74
N THR A 5 8.12 -8.77 10.09
CA THR A 5 9.11 -9.86 10.27
C THR A 5 9.79 -9.86 11.63
N PHE A 6 9.86 -8.72 12.31
CA PHE A 6 10.64 -8.56 13.55
C PHE A 6 9.78 -8.39 14.81
N SER A 7 8.48 -8.18 14.67
CA SER A 7 7.57 -8.18 15.81
C SER A 7 7.11 -9.60 16.13
N GLU A 8 6.90 -9.89 17.43
CA GLU A 8 6.38 -11.19 17.91
C GLU A 8 5.05 -11.58 17.23
N ARG A 9 4.30 -10.58 16.77
CA ARG A 9 3.14 -10.71 15.89
C ARG A 9 3.26 -9.74 14.73
N CYS A 10 3.07 -10.21 13.50
CA CYS A 10 3.09 -9.36 12.30
C CYS A 10 2.13 -8.18 12.46
N ILE A 11 2.65 -6.95 12.32
CA ILE A 11 1.87 -5.71 12.29
C ILE A 11 1.70 -5.31 10.83
N ILE A 12 0.47 -5.02 10.45
CA ILE A 12 0.08 -4.50 9.15
C ILE A 12 -0.29 -3.02 9.33
N HIS A 13 0.37 -2.13 8.60
CA HIS A 13 0.22 -0.68 8.70
C HIS A 13 -1.10 -0.18 8.12
N ARG A 14 -1.55 -0.72 6.98
CA ARG A 14 -2.83 -0.43 6.30
C ARG A 14 -2.98 0.98 5.71
N ASP A 15 -1.98 1.83 5.81
CA ASP A 15 -2.00 3.19 5.24
C ASP A 15 -0.60 3.67 4.85
N VAL A 16 0.15 2.79 4.17
CA VAL A 16 1.44 3.15 3.59
C VAL A 16 1.21 4.07 2.41
N LYS A 17 1.73 5.30 2.49
CA LYS A 17 1.67 6.33 1.46
C LYS A 17 2.84 7.29 1.62
N SER A 18 3.13 8.07 0.58
CA SER A 18 4.29 8.97 0.59
C SER A 18 4.23 10.01 1.71
N SER A 19 3.03 10.54 2.02
CA SER A 19 2.86 11.50 3.14
C SER A 19 3.04 10.88 4.53
N ASN A 20 3.04 9.54 4.64
CA ASN A 20 3.34 8.80 5.86
C ASN A 20 4.80 8.29 5.90
N ILE A 21 5.64 8.67 4.93
CA ILE A 21 7.07 8.37 4.93
C ILE A 21 7.81 9.69 5.14
N LEU A 22 8.22 9.93 6.39
CA LEU A 22 8.94 11.14 6.78
C LEU A 22 10.42 11.00 6.45
N LEU A 23 11.05 12.11 6.09
CA LEU A 23 12.50 12.17 5.88
C LEU A 23 13.15 12.88 7.06
N ASP A 24 14.21 12.30 7.62
CA ASP A 24 15.05 12.99 8.60
C ASP A 24 16.13 13.86 7.95
N HIS A 25 16.96 14.52 8.77
CA HIS A 25 18.05 15.40 8.31
C HIS A 25 19.10 14.69 7.45
N SER A 26 19.18 13.36 7.50
CA SER A 26 20.07 12.53 6.68
C SER A 26 19.38 11.95 5.44
N MET A 27 18.19 12.45 5.09
CA MET A 27 17.37 11.92 4.00
C MET A 27 17.00 10.44 4.18
N CYS A 28 17.00 9.94 5.42
CA CYS A 28 16.56 8.59 5.72
C CYS A 28 15.04 8.56 5.92
N GLY A 29 14.37 7.69 5.16
CA GLY A 29 12.92 7.49 5.25
C GLY A 29 12.50 6.75 6.53
N LYS A 30 11.50 7.28 7.22
CA LYS A 30 10.88 6.70 8.41
C LYS A 30 9.36 6.61 8.21
N VAL A 31 8.81 5.42 8.37
CA VAL A 31 7.37 5.20 8.30
C VAL A 31 6.72 5.78 9.56
N ALA A 32 5.64 6.53 9.37
CA ALA A 32 4.87 7.22 10.40
C ALA A 32 3.37 6.90 10.28
N ASP A 33 2.59 7.36 11.26
CA ASP A 33 1.13 7.21 11.33
C ASP A 33 0.61 5.76 11.37
N LEU A 34 0.74 5.14 12.54
CA LEU A 34 0.21 3.81 12.83
C LEU A 34 -1.27 3.82 13.24
N GLY A 35 -2.01 4.92 13.03
CA GLY A 35 -3.40 5.08 13.50
C GLY A 35 -4.38 4.04 12.94
N PHE A 36 -4.07 3.46 11.78
CA PHE A 36 -4.85 2.38 11.17
C PHE A 36 -4.25 1.00 11.34
N SER A 37 -3.06 0.88 11.93
CA SER A 37 -2.33 -0.39 12.00
C SER A 37 -3.08 -1.47 12.79
N LYS A 38 -2.89 -2.73 12.41
CA LYS A 38 -3.49 -3.90 13.06
C LYS A 38 -2.54 -5.08 13.05
N PHE A 39 -2.65 -5.96 14.04
CA PHE A 39 -2.02 -7.27 13.98
C PHE A 39 -2.61 -8.10 12.84
N ALA A 40 -1.76 -8.87 12.17
CA ALA A 40 -2.19 -9.83 11.17
C ALA A 40 -3.15 -10.85 11.80
N PRO A 41 -4.25 -11.20 11.11
CA PRO A 41 -5.20 -12.18 11.62
C PRO A 41 -4.50 -13.53 11.82
N GLN A 42 -4.73 -14.19 12.96
CA GLN A 42 -4.33 -15.58 13.19
C GLN A 42 -5.43 -16.54 12.71
N GLU A 43 -5.11 -17.82 12.52
CA GLU A 43 -6.08 -18.84 12.07
C GLU A 43 -7.32 -18.95 12.98
N GLU A 44 -7.20 -18.55 14.25
CA GLU A 44 -8.31 -18.50 15.22
C GLU A 44 -9.15 -17.20 15.17
N ASP A 45 -8.70 -16.16 14.45
CA ASP A 45 -9.41 -14.87 14.31
C ASP A 45 -10.48 -14.89 13.20
N SER A 46 -11.18 -16.02 13.05
CA SER A 46 -12.23 -16.24 12.06
C SER A 46 -13.49 -15.43 12.41
N GLY A 47 -13.48 -14.12 12.17
CA GLY A 47 -14.70 -13.32 12.37
C GLY A 47 -14.56 -11.81 12.43
N ALA A 48 -13.36 -11.23 12.44
CA ALA A 48 -13.25 -9.77 12.39
C ALA A 48 -13.47 -9.28 10.96
N SER A 49 -14.73 -9.01 10.60
CA SER A 49 -15.09 -8.19 9.44
C SER A 49 -14.39 -6.84 9.55
N LEU A 50 -13.28 -6.74 8.83
CA LEU A 50 -12.33 -5.65 8.91
C LEU A 50 -12.79 -4.58 7.95
N GLU A 51 -13.45 -3.56 8.50
CA GLU A 51 -13.68 -2.29 7.81
C GLU A 51 -12.46 -1.97 6.95
N VAL A 52 -12.68 -1.84 5.63
CA VAL A 52 -11.59 -1.55 4.70
C VAL A 52 -11.06 -0.15 5.02
N ARG A 53 -9.78 -0.07 5.36
CA ARG A 53 -9.07 1.18 5.66
C ARG A 53 -7.87 1.30 4.74
N GLY A 54 -7.59 2.53 4.31
CA GLY A 54 -6.44 2.88 3.50
C GLY A 54 -6.75 4.10 2.63
N THR A 55 -5.72 4.62 1.97
CA THR A 55 -5.82 5.80 1.10
C THR A 55 -6.06 5.40 -0.36
N ALA A 56 -7.01 6.05 -1.03
CA ALA A 56 -7.30 5.83 -2.45
C ALA A 56 -6.04 6.08 -3.31
N GLY A 57 -5.80 5.21 -4.30
CA GLY A 57 -4.58 5.22 -5.11
C GLY A 57 -3.46 4.31 -4.56
N TYR A 58 -3.40 4.08 -3.24
CA TYR A 58 -2.45 3.15 -2.61
C TYR A 58 -3.11 1.83 -2.19
N LEU A 59 -4.43 1.80 -2.05
CA LEU A 59 -5.17 0.65 -1.54
C LEU A 59 -5.04 -0.58 -2.43
N ASP A 60 -4.64 -1.70 -1.82
CA ASP A 60 -4.56 -3.01 -2.44
C ASP A 60 -5.93 -3.47 -2.99
N PRO A 61 -6.05 -3.74 -4.31
CA PRO A 61 -7.31 -4.15 -4.92
C PRO A 61 -7.79 -5.53 -4.45
N GLU A 62 -6.88 -6.45 -4.10
CA GLU A 62 -7.24 -7.76 -3.57
C GLU A 62 -7.84 -7.60 -2.17
N TYR A 63 -7.19 -6.83 -1.31
CA TYR A 63 -7.74 -6.49 0.01
C TYR A 63 -9.09 -5.78 -0.10
N TYR A 64 -9.24 -4.80 -1.01
CA TYR A 64 -10.51 -4.10 -1.21
C TYR A 64 -11.64 -5.04 -1.64
N SER A 65 -11.35 -6.00 -2.54
CA SER A 65 -12.36 -6.91 -3.07
C SER A 65 -12.70 -8.06 -2.14
N THR A 66 -11.69 -8.64 -1.47
CA THR A 66 -11.85 -9.84 -0.65
C THR A 66 -12.13 -9.53 0.82
N GLN A 67 -11.85 -8.30 1.25
CA GLN A 67 -11.82 -7.88 2.65
C GLN A 67 -10.81 -8.67 3.51
N GLN A 68 -9.88 -9.37 2.87
CA GLN A 68 -8.83 -10.14 3.52
C GLN A 68 -7.57 -9.30 3.64
N LEU A 69 -7.29 -8.84 4.86
CA LEU A 69 -6.09 -8.05 5.12
C LEU A 69 -4.87 -8.97 5.30
N SER A 70 -3.79 -8.68 4.59
CA SER A 70 -2.52 -9.36 4.76
C SER A 70 -1.33 -8.39 4.74
N SER A 71 -0.14 -8.87 5.09
CA SER A 71 1.09 -8.09 4.94
C SER A 71 1.40 -7.74 3.49
N LYS A 72 0.84 -8.49 2.51
CA LYS A 72 0.98 -8.18 1.08
C LYS A 72 0.27 -6.88 0.70
N SER A 73 -0.75 -6.47 1.44
CA SER A 73 -1.45 -5.20 1.21
C SER A 73 -0.55 -3.98 1.46
N ASP A 74 0.33 -4.03 2.47
CA ASP A 74 1.35 -2.99 2.69
C ASP A 74 2.44 -3.03 1.61
N VAL A 75 2.80 -4.23 1.11
CA VAL A 75 3.76 -4.40 0.01
C VAL A 75 3.23 -3.75 -1.27
N PHE A 76 1.95 -3.96 -1.60
CA PHE A 76 1.31 -3.30 -2.73
C PHE A 76 1.36 -1.78 -2.59
N SER A 77 0.93 -1.27 -1.43
CA SER A 77 0.90 0.17 -1.13
C SER A 77 2.31 0.79 -1.22
N PHE A 78 3.33 0.11 -0.73
CA PHE A 78 4.73 0.52 -0.89
C PHE A 78 5.19 0.50 -2.36
N GLY A 79 4.73 -0.46 -3.16
CA GLY A 79 4.96 -0.49 -4.60
C GLY A 79 4.43 0.78 -5.30
N VAL A 80 3.25 1.27 -4.90
CA VAL A 80 2.71 2.54 -5.39
C VAL A 80 3.60 3.72 -5.03
N VAL A 81 4.14 3.77 -3.80
CA VAL A 81 5.11 4.80 -3.39
C VAL A 81 6.35 4.77 -4.29
N LEU A 82 6.88 3.59 -4.61
CA LEU A 82 8.02 3.47 -5.52
C LEU A 82 7.69 3.98 -6.93
N LEU A 83 6.49 3.68 -7.45
CA LEU A 83 6.05 4.22 -8.73
C LEU A 83 5.94 5.76 -8.69
N GLU A 84 5.43 6.33 -7.61
CA GLU A 84 5.36 7.78 -7.42
C GLU A 84 6.76 8.41 -7.49
N ILE A 85 7.74 7.82 -6.80
CA ILE A 85 9.14 8.28 -6.79
C ILE A 85 9.75 8.21 -8.20
N VAL A 86 9.58 7.09 -8.91
CA VAL A 86 10.20 6.88 -10.23
C VAL A 86 9.54 7.73 -11.32
N THR A 87 8.23 7.93 -11.25
CA THR A 87 7.46 8.59 -12.32
C THR A 87 7.25 10.09 -12.05
N GLY A 88 7.38 10.53 -10.79
CA GLY A 88 7.02 11.87 -10.34
C GLY A 88 5.52 12.19 -10.49
N ARG A 89 4.66 11.17 -10.62
CA ARG A 89 3.21 11.31 -10.80
C ARG A 89 2.47 10.93 -9.53
N GLU A 90 1.43 11.68 -9.21
CA GLU A 90 0.51 11.34 -8.13
C GLU A 90 -0.18 9.99 -8.38
N PRO A 91 -0.40 9.15 -7.34
CA PRO A 91 -1.04 7.85 -7.48
C PRO A 91 -2.48 7.90 -7.99
N LEU A 92 -3.19 8.98 -7.69
CA LEU A 92 -4.53 9.25 -8.18
C LEU A 92 -4.67 10.72 -8.60
N ASN A 93 -4.97 10.97 -9.88
CA ASN A 93 -5.13 12.33 -10.41
C ASN A 93 -6.31 12.41 -11.39
N ILE A 94 -7.41 13.05 -10.96
CA ILE A 94 -8.66 13.17 -11.75
C ILE A 94 -8.58 14.19 -12.89
N HIS A 95 -7.52 15.00 -12.94
CA HIS A 95 -7.31 15.99 -14.01
C HIS A 95 -6.65 15.36 -15.25
N ARG A 96 -6.17 14.12 -15.16
CA ARG A 96 -5.67 13.34 -16.30
C ARG A 96 -6.83 12.69 -17.08
N PRO A 97 -6.60 12.16 -18.30
CA PRO A 97 -7.57 11.31 -18.97
C PRO A 97 -7.99 10.13 -18.08
N ARG A 98 -9.23 9.64 -18.22
CA ARG A 98 -9.79 8.59 -17.37
C ARG A 98 -8.94 7.31 -17.32
N SER A 99 -8.27 6.97 -18.42
CA SER A 99 -7.33 5.84 -18.52
C SER A 99 -6.04 6.03 -17.72
N GLU A 100 -5.74 7.24 -17.27
CA GLU A 100 -4.53 7.62 -16.53
C GLU A 100 -4.82 8.19 -15.13
N TRP A 101 -6.06 8.08 -14.64
CA TRP A 101 -6.40 8.55 -13.30
C TRP A 101 -5.61 7.82 -12.23
N SER A 102 -5.54 6.49 -12.35
CA SER A 102 -4.75 5.63 -11.47
C SER A 102 -3.36 5.44 -12.05
N LEU A 103 -2.34 5.77 -11.26
CA LEU A 103 -0.94 5.53 -11.62
C LEU A 103 -0.70 4.05 -11.89
N VAL A 104 -1.30 3.16 -11.10
CA VAL A 104 -1.17 1.70 -11.23
C VAL A 104 -1.73 1.23 -12.57
N GLU A 105 -2.95 1.65 -12.93
CA GLU A 105 -3.56 1.26 -14.20
C GLU A 105 -2.80 1.83 -15.40
N TRP A 106 -2.31 3.07 -15.29
CA TRP A 106 -1.47 3.66 -16.33
C TRP A 106 -0.17 2.89 -16.53
N VAL A 107 0.59 2.60 -15.47
CA VAL A 107 1.83 1.79 -15.57
C VAL A 107 1.51 0.40 -16.13
N ARG A 108 0.39 -0.21 -15.71
CA ARG A 108 -0.06 -1.52 -16.21
C ARG A 108 -0.36 -1.50 -17.72
N SER A 109 -0.89 -0.39 -18.23
CA SER A 109 -1.11 -0.22 -19.68
C SER A 109 0.16 -0.01 -20.50
N LEU A 110 1.22 0.53 -19.88
CA LEU A 110 2.52 0.73 -20.54
C LEU A 110 3.36 -0.56 -20.56
N CYS A 111 3.28 -1.33 -19.47
CA CYS A 111 3.98 -2.60 -19.34
C CYS A 111 3.03 -3.76 -19.63
N CYS A 112 2.96 -4.22 -20.88
CA CYS A 112 2.36 -5.54 -21.19
C CYS A 112 3.07 -6.72 -20.47
N ILE A 113 4.15 -6.48 -19.73
CA ILE A 113 5.06 -7.51 -19.21
C ILE A 113 5.63 -7.06 -17.83
N LEU A 114 5.38 -7.90 -16.79
CA LEU A 114 6.24 -8.22 -15.62
C LEU A 114 6.17 -7.58 -14.22
N VAL A 115 5.44 -6.50 -13.89
CA VAL A 115 5.67 -5.89 -12.54
C VAL A 115 4.75 -6.39 -11.40
N PHE A 116 3.61 -7.02 -11.67
CA PHE A 116 2.59 -7.27 -10.63
C PHE A 116 2.12 -8.72 -10.44
N SER A 117 2.93 -9.72 -10.81
CA SER A 117 2.59 -11.15 -10.60
C SER A 117 3.42 -11.84 -9.50
N LEU A 118 3.81 -11.15 -8.42
CA LEU A 118 4.56 -11.71 -7.27
C LEU A 118 3.87 -11.45 -5.92
#